data_AF-A0A838QI58-F1
#
_entry.id   AF-A0A838QI58-F1
#
_cell.length_a   1.000
_cell.length_b   1.000
_cell.length_c   1.000
_cell.angle_alpha   90.00
_cell.angle_beta   90.00
_cell.angle_gamma   90.00
#
_symmetry.space_group_name_H-M   'P 1'
#
loop_
_entity.id
_entity.type
_entity.pdbx_description
1 polymer ?
#
loop_
_entity_poly.entity_id
_entity_poly.type
_entity_poly.pdbx_seq_one_letter_code
_entity_poly.pdbx_strand_id
1 'polypeptide(L)'
;MRARRHTSSGVPLLESAAWRAFLRDIGLIALTFVVGYGISVLWLSPGTVFTKDHSLPRVLEMGQAEARRSLTGLGFRPRLDGERHSDAFPRGTVIWQDPPEGTVLPPNSVVQLIV
;
A
#
# COMPACT_ATOMS: atom_id res chain seq x y z
N MET A 1 34.08 -66.48 29.45
CA MET A 1 33.60 -66.42 28.05
C MET A 1 32.52 -65.34 27.92
N ARG A 2 32.75 -64.38 27.01
CA ARG A 2 31.84 -63.39 26.39
C ARG A 2 30.82 -62.64 27.27
N ALA A 3 31.22 -61.43 27.68
CA ALA A 3 30.32 -60.36 28.08
C ALA A 3 29.37 -59.97 26.92
N ARG A 4 28.05 -60.04 27.16
CA ARG A 4 27.03 -59.48 26.26
C ARG A 4 27.10 -57.95 26.36
N ARG A 5 27.53 -57.31 25.28
CA ARG A 5 27.52 -55.85 25.16
C ARG A 5 26.09 -55.36 25.00
N HIS A 6 25.76 -54.33 25.77
CA HIS A 6 24.59 -53.50 25.60
C HIS A 6 24.59 -52.90 24.19
N THR A 7 23.53 -53.15 23.42
CA THR A 7 23.24 -52.36 22.22
C THR A 7 22.64 -51.04 22.68
N SER A 8 23.44 -49.99 22.60
CA SER A 8 23.02 -48.60 22.67
C SER A 8 22.03 -48.32 21.53
N SER A 9 20.77 -48.05 21.85
CA SER A 9 19.80 -47.49 20.93
C SER A 9 20.05 -45.98 20.80
N GLY A 10 21.03 -45.62 19.97
CA GLY A 10 21.21 -44.23 19.53
C GLY A 10 20.00 -43.80 18.71
N VAL A 11 19.36 -42.71 19.11
CA VAL A 11 18.29 -42.04 18.35
C VAL A 11 18.74 -41.78 16.91
N PRO A 12 18.09 -42.37 15.89
CA PRO A 12 18.49 -42.21 14.48
C PRO A 12 17.93 -40.89 13.91
N LEU A 13 18.18 -39.77 14.58
CA LEU A 13 17.52 -38.50 14.26
C LEU A 13 18.33 -37.55 13.38
N LEU A 14 19.60 -37.85 13.03
CA LEU A 14 20.46 -36.86 12.36
C LEU A 14 21.07 -37.23 11.00
N GLU A 15 20.94 -38.45 10.47
CA GLU A 15 21.59 -38.80 9.19
C GLU A 15 20.73 -39.70 8.30
N SER A 16 19.67 -39.15 7.71
CA SER A 16 19.06 -39.82 6.56
C SER A 16 18.51 -38.82 5.56
N ALA A 17 18.50 -39.21 4.28
CA ALA A 17 17.91 -38.46 3.17
C ALA A 17 16.46 -37.99 3.46
N ALA A 18 15.79 -38.60 4.44
CA ALA A 18 14.51 -38.18 4.98
C ALA A 18 14.53 -36.76 5.56
N TRP A 19 15.62 -36.30 6.19
CA TRP A 19 15.71 -34.94 6.74
C TRP A 19 15.73 -33.86 5.64
N ARG A 20 16.44 -34.15 4.54
CA ARG A 20 16.47 -33.27 3.35
C ARG A 20 15.14 -33.26 2.60
N ALA A 21 14.48 -34.43 2.52
CA ALA A 21 13.15 -34.54 1.93
C ALA A 21 12.11 -33.78 2.77
N PHE A 22 12.16 -33.91 4.10
CA PHE A 22 11.29 -33.21 5.02
C PHE A 22 11.47 -31.68 4.97
N LEU A 23 12.71 -31.18 4.97
CA LEU A 23 13.00 -29.75 4.80
C LEU A 23 12.54 -29.21 3.44
N ARG A 24 12.72 -30.00 2.37
CA ARG A 24 12.21 -29.66 1.04
C ARG A 24 10.70 -29.58 1.01
N ASP A 25 10.00 -30.55 1.60
CA ASP A 25 8.55 -30.63 1.59
C ASP A 25 7.93 -29.52 2.47
N ILE A 26 8.54 -29.19 3.62
CA ILE A 26 8.16 -28.01 4.40
C ILE A 26 8.36 -26.72 3.59
N GLY A 27 9.46 -26.60 2.87
CA GLY A 27 9.72 -25.46 1.99
C GLY A 27 8.64 -25.30 0.90
N LEU A 28 8.21 -26.41 0.29
CA LEU A 28 7.13 -26.42 -0.72
C LEU A 28 5.77 -26.06 -0.12
N ILE A 29 5.46 -26.54 1.09
CA ILE A 29 4.23 -26.19 1.80
C ILE A 29 4.23 -24.71 2.16
N ALA A 30 5.32 -24.22 2.77
CA ALA A 30 5.47 -22.80 3.12
C ALA A 30 5.36 -21.90 1.88
N LEU A 31 5.97 -22.29 0.75
CA LEU A 31 5.85 -21.58 -0.52
C LEU A 31 4.38 -21.52 -0.99
N THR A 32 3.64 -22.62 -0.89
CA THR A 32 2.23 -22.68 -1.28
C THR A 32 1.37 -21.76 -0.41
N PHE A 33 1.63 -21.73 0.90
CA PHE A 33 0.97 -20.80 1.83
C PHE A 33 1.30 -19.33 1.51
N VAL A 34 2.56 -19.01 1.18
CA VAL A 34 2.96 -17.65 0.78
C VAL A 34 2.30 -17.22 -0.53
N VAL A 35 2.25 -18.12 -1.53
CA VAL A 35 1.58 -17.85 -2.81
C VAL A 35 0.07 -17.69 -2.61
N GLY A 36 -0.56 -18.56 -1.84
CA GLY A 36 -1.99 -18.47 -1.52
C GLY A 36 -2.32 -17.21 -0.72
N TYR A 37 -1.47 -16.82 0.23
CA TYR A 37 -1.60 -15.58 0.98
C TYR A 37 -1.46 -14.36 0.05
N GLY A 38 -0.49 -14.37 -0.86
CA GLY A 38 -0.34 -13.33 -1.88
C GLY A 38 -1.59 -13.17 -2.75
N ILE A 39 -2.15 -14.28 -3.25
CA ILE A 39 -3.39 -14.27 -4.06
C ILE A 39 -4.59 -13.79 -3.21
N SER A 40 -4.66 -14.19 -1.94
CA SER A 40 -5.73 -13.79 -1.02
C SER A 40 -5.69 -12.29 -0.74
N VAL A 41 -4.50 -11.72 -0.53
CA VAL A 41 -4.29 -10.27 -0.41
C VAL A 41 -4.70 -9.56 -1.69
N LEU A 42 -4.43 -10.13 -2.87
CA LEU A 42 -4.83 -9.55 -4.15
C LEU A 42 -6.36 -9.59 -4.41
N TRP A 43 -7.06 -10.63 -3.94
CA TRP A 43 -8.52 -10.75 -4.08
C TRP A 43 -9.31 -9.95 -3.04
N LEU A 44 -8.83 -9.92 -1.80
CA LEU A 44 -9.53 -9.22 -0.70
C LEU A 44 -9.23 -7.71 -0.69
N SER A 45 -8.10 -7.28 -1.29
CA SER A 45 -7.70 -5.88 -1.33
C SER A 45 -7.17 -5.46 -2.70
N PRO A 46 -8.04 -5.07 -3.65
CA PRO A 46 -7.62 -4.58 -4.97
C PRO A 46 -6.89 -3.21 -4.95
N GLY A 47 -6.67 -2.60 -3.78
CA GLY A 47 -6.15 -1.23 -3.67
C GLY A 47 -4.94 -1.03 -2.75
N THR A 48 -4.34 -2.06 -2.15
CA THR A 48 -3.30 -1.90 -1.11
C THR A 48 -1.87 -2.14 -1.59
N VAL A 49 -1.67 -2.66 -2.80
CA VAL A 49 -0.34 -3.16 -3.22
C VAL A 49 0.46 -2.14 -4.05
N PHE A 50 -0.16 -1.08 -4.59
CA PHE A 50 0.54 -0.07 -5.41
C PHE A 50 0.01 1.35 -5.25
N THR A 51 -0.39 1.75 -4.06
CA THR A 51 -0.82 3.13 -3.87
C THR A 51 0.41 4.00 -3.68
N LYS A 52 0.82 4.68 -4.75
CA LYS A 52 1.59 5.92 -4.66
C LYS A 52 0.66 7.00 -4.13
N ASP A 53 0.27 6.80 -2.89
CA ASP A 53 -0.56 7.67 -2.10
C ASP A 53 0.21 8.98 -1.93
N HIS A 54 -0.21 9.99 -2.68
CA HIS A 54 0.29 11.34 -2.51
C HIS A 54 -0.66 12.07 -1.55
N SER A 55 -0.08 12.74 -0.56
CA SER A 55 -0.85 13.65 0.27
C SER A 55 -1.34 14.80 -0.58
N LEU A 56 -2.61 15.15 -0.41
CA LEU A 56 -3.20 16.28 -1.08
C LEU A 56 -2.56 17.58 -0.56
N PRO A 57 -1.94 18.41 -1.41
CA PRO A 57 -1.35 19.66 -0.97
C PRO A 57 -2.45 20.67 -0.61
N ARG A 58 -2.13 21.56 0.33
CA ARG A 58 -2.94 22.75 0.61
C ARG A 58 -2.88 23.67 -0.60
N VAL A 59 -4.03 23.91 -1.23
CA VAL A 59 -4.18 24.93 -2.28
C VAL A 59 -5.13 26.06 -1.88
N LEU A 60 -5.54 26.09 -0.62
CA LEU A 60 -6.28 27.23 -0.04
C LEU A 60 -5.47 28.51 -0.18
N GLU A 61 -6.17 29.61 -0.47
CA GLU A 61 -5.59 30.95 -0.62
C GLU A 61 -4.63 31.10 -1.82
N MET A 62 -4.47 30.06 -2.64
CA MET A 62 -3.73 30.12 -3.89
C MET A 62 -4.62 30.60 -5.04
N GLY A 63 -4.01 31.22 -6.04
CA GLY A 63 -4.70 31.50 -7.29
C GLY A 63 -5.13 30.21 -8.00
N GLN A 64 -6.32 30.21 -8.61
CA GLN A 64 -6.91 29.07 -9.33
C GLN A 64 -5.91 28.40 -10.30
N ALA A 65 -5.14 29.20 -11.04
CA ALA A 65 -4.17 28.71 -12.01
C ALA A 65 -2.99 27.97 -11.34
N GLU A 66 -2.53 28.47 -10.20
CA GLU A 66 -1.45 27.89 -9.43
C GLU A 66 -1.90 26.61 -8.71
N ALA A 67 -3.05 26.66 -8.04
CA ALA A 67 -3.70 25.51 -7.44
C ALA A 67 -3.86 24.36 -8.45
N ARG A 68 -4.34 24.68 -9.66
CA ARG A 68 -4.52 23.72 -10.74
C ARG A 68 -3.20 23.08 -11.18
N ARG A 69 -2.12 23.86 -11.28
CA ARG A 69 -0.79 23.35 -11.64
C ARG A 69 -0.24 22.42 -10.57
N SER A 70 -0.30 22.80 -9.30
CA SER A 70 0.17 21.96 -8.18
C SER A 70 -0.56 20.63 -8.12
N LEU A 71 -1.90 20.64 -8.24
CA LEU A 71 -2.71 19.42 -8.22
C LEU A 71 -2.45 18.53 -9.44
N THR A 72 -2.38 19.11 -10.63
CA THR A 72 -2.14 18.33 -11.86
C THR A 72 -0.72 17.76 -11.88
N GLY A 73 0.26 18.47 -11.33
CA GLY A 73 1.65 18.00 -11.20
C GLY A 73 1.80 16.75 -10.31
N LEU A 74 0.91 16.58 -9.34
CA LEU A 74 0.82 15.39 -8.48
C LEU A 74 -0.08 14.29 -9.06
N GLY A 75 -0.66 14.51 -10.25
CA GLY A 75 -1.57 13.55 -10.90
C GLY A 75 -3.01 13.60 -10.38
N PHE A 76 -3.41 14.66 -9.68
CA PHE A 76 -4.80 14.90 -9.29
C PHE A 76 -5.57 15.63 -10.39
N ARG A 77 -6.90 15.50 -10.36
CA ARG A 77 -7.82 16.11 -11.32
C ARG A 77 -8.60 17.25 -10.66
N PRO A 78 -8.12 18.50 -10.73
CA PRO A 78 -8.86 19.65 -10.20
C PRO A 78 -10.15 19.90 -11.00
N ARG A 79 -11.26 20.07 -10.29
CA ARG A 79 -12.57 20.46 -10.81
C ARG A 79 -13.01 21.72 -10.09
N LEU A 80 -13.45 22.73 -10.84
CA LEU A 80 -14.08 23.90 -10.26
C LEU A 80 -15.58 23.67 -10.17
N ASP A 81 -16.12 23.81 -8.96
CA ASP A 81 -17.54 23.59 -8.67
C ASP A 81 -18.31 24.91 -8.51
N GLY A 82 -17.61 26.05 -8.56
CA GLY A 82 -18.22 27.37 -8.60
C GLY A 82 -17.24 28.47 -8.24
N GLU A 83 -17.70 29.70 -8.43
CA GLU A 83 -17.06 30.92 -7.95
C GLU A 83 -18.00 31.58 -6.93
N ARG A 84 -17.50 31.83 -5.72
CA ARG A 84 -18.19 32.59 -4.69
C ARG A 84 -17.48 33.92 -4.49
N HIS A 85 -18.28 34.95 -4.37
CA HIS A 85 -17.77 36.27 -4.04
C HIS A 85 -17.35 36.32 -2.57
N SER A 86 -16.13 36.79 -2.31
CA SER A 86 -15.58 36.98 -0.97
C SER A 86 -14.82 38.30 -0.94
N ASP A 87 -15.15 39.18 0.00
CA ASP A 87 -14.42 40.44 0.21
C ASP A 87 -13.05 40.22 0.87
N ALA A 88 -12.82 39.03 1.46
CA ALA A 88 -11.57 38.70 2.14
C ALA A 88 -10.46 38.24 1.20
N PHE A 89 -10.80 37.75 -0.01
CA PHE A 89 -9.84 37.19 -0.95
C PHE A 89 -9.98 37.83 -2.34
N PRO A 90 -8.86 38.03 -3.07
CA PRO A 90 -8.92 38.46 -4.47
C PRO A 90 -9.71 37.49 -5.33
N ARG A 91 -10.34 37.99 -6.41
CA ARG A 91 -11.08 37.14 -7.36
C ARG A 91 -10.18 36.05 -7.95
N GLY A 92 -10.70 34.84 -8.08
CA GLY A 92 -9.97 33.69 -8.61
C GLY A 92 -9.02 33.04 -7.59
N THR A 93 -9.21 33.29 -6.30
CA THR A 93 -8.46 32.65 -5.21
C THR A 93 -9.25 31.47 -4.68
N VAL A 94 -8.62 30.31 -4.53
CA VAL A 94 -9.29 29.14 -3.97
C VAL A 94 -9.64 29.42 -2.50
N ILE A 95 -10.93 29.55 -2.22
CA ILE A 95 -11.47 29.75 -0.87
C ILE A 95 -11.79 28.42 -0.19
N TRP A 96 -11.99 27.36 -0.97
CA TRP A 96 -12.34 26.06 -0.44
C TRP A 96 -11.87 24.92 -1.35
N GLN A 97 -11.52 23.81 -0.71
CA GLN A 97 -11.00 22.61 -1.34
C GLN A 97 -11.62 21.38 -0.67
N ASP A 98 -12.05 20.41 -1.47
CA ASP A 98 -12.53 19.11 -1.01
C ASP A 98 -12.07 17.99 -1.94
N PRO A 99 -11.41 16.94 -1.43
CA PRO A 99 -11.08 16.65 -0.02
C PRO A 99 -10.14 17.67 0.64
N PRO A 100 -10.08 17.76 1.98
CA PRO A 100 -9.19 18.68 2.67
C PRO A 100 -7.72 18.32 2.49
N GLU A 101 -6.85 19.29 2.73
CA GLU A 101 -5.39 19.11 2.72
C GLU A 101 -4.93 17.95 3.61
N GLY A 102 -3.84 17.29 3.20
CA GLY A 102 -3.30 16.13 3.91
C GLY A 102 -4.10 14.84 3.71
N THR A 103 -5.27 14.88 3.05
CA THR A 103 -5.99 13.66 2.69
C THR A 103 -5.15 12.84 1.72
N VAL A 104 -5.00 11.55 2.04
CA VAL A 104 -4.31 10.60 1.19
C VAL A 104 -5.30 10.07 0.17
N LEU A 105 -5.03 10.34 -1.11
CA LEU A 105 -5.91 9.94 -2.21
C LEU A 105 -5.12 9.17 -3.27
N PRO A 106 -5.77 8.19 -3.93
CA PRO A 106 -5.16 7.55 -5.07
C PRO A 106 -4.92 8.57 -6.20
N PRO A 107 -3.91 8.33 -7.06
CA PRO A 107 -3.69 9.14 -8.24
C PRO A 107 -4.94 9.17 -9.14
N ASN A 108 -5.13 10.25 -9.89
CA ASN A 108 -6.32 10.55 -10.70
C ASN A 108 -7.62 10.87 -9.92
N SER A 109 -7.55 10.99 -8.60
CA SER A 109 -8.66 11.48 -7.78
C SER A 109 -9.08 12.90 -8.18
N VAL A 110 -10.37 13.17 -8.11
CA VAL A 110 -10.93 14.51 -8.38
C VAL A 110 -10.87 15.34 -7.12
N VAL A 111 -10.43 16.59 -7.27
CA VAL A 111 -10.35 17.57 -6.18
C VAL A 111 -11.23 18.75 -6.56
N GLN A 112 -12.25 19.00 -5.76
CA GLN A 112 -13.22 20.07 -5.95
C GLN A 112 -12.64 21.35 -5.38
N LEU A 113 -12.69 22.42 -6.16
CA LEU A 113 -12.21 23.74 -5.81
C LEU A 113 -13.34 24.74 -5.97
N ILE A 114 -13.48 25.61 -4.97
CA ILE A 114 -14.33 26.79 -5.03
C ILE A 114 -13.39 27.99 -4.95
N VAL A 115 -13.57 28.90 -5.91
CA VAL A 115 -12.81 30.15 -6.02
C VAL A 115 -13.67 31.36 -5.69
#